data_AF-A0A935V3Z3-F1
#
_entry.id   AF-A0A935V3Z3-F1
#
_cell.length_a   1.000
_cell.length_b   1.000
_cell.length_c   1.000
_cell.angle_alpha   90.00
_cell.angle_beta   90.00
_cell.angle_gamma   90.00
#
_symmetry.space_group_name_H-M   'P 1'
#
loop_
_entity.id
_entity.type
_entity.pdbx_description
1 polymer ?
#
loop_
_entity_poly.entity_id
_entity_poly.type
_entity_poly.pdbx_seq_one_letter_code
_entity_poly.pdbx_strand_id
1 'polypeptide(L)'
;MTSSGPFVTGRENWHPPKSNINRLQIIKLLNLLGSDAEIATIAEQFRHDPVLAFKLLRYINSAAMGLRSPVVSMDKALILLGREKIYRWLSLLLFDFKAPGHEERVLTEQALSRAHFLENLAGQGSMPAQTDALFILGLFSLLDQLMGQTMAELLVQAKLPKAVHDALVGQQGPYRNALLLAIAAEGQSPTDLEQQAALCGLDALQVSQCVVKSLAWAHQISLLGAP
;
A
#
# COMPACT_ATOMS: atom_id res chain seq x y z
N MET A 1 -13.25 61.09 -6.44
CA MET A 1 -13.51 59.81 -5.76
C MET A 1 -13.94 58.80 -6.80
N THR A 2 -13.04 57.91 -7.23
CA THR A 2 -13.30 56.58 -7.79
C THR A 2 -11.93 55.94 -8.08
N SER A 3 -11.37 55.26 -7.09
CA SER A 3 -10.20 54.38 -7.26
C SER A 3 -10.74 52.98 -7.53
N SER A 4 -10.72 52.57 -8.81
CA SER A 4 -10.87 51.18 -9.20
C SER A 4 -9.53 50.49 -8.98
N GLY A 5 -9.39 49.77 -7.87
CA GLY A 5 -8.25 48.88 -7.65
C GLY A 5 -8.33 47.69 -8.62
N PRO A 6 -7.18 47.18 -9.12
CA PRO A 6 -7.19 46.04 -10.01
C PRO A 6 -7.54 44.80 -9.18
N PHE A 7 -8.64 44.14 -9.55
CA PHE A 7 -8.94 42.79 -9.10
C PHE A 7 -7.78 41.88 -9.52
N VAL A 8 -7.13 41.25 -8.53
CA VAL A 8 -6.09 40.23 -8.76
C VAL A 8 -6.80 38.97 -9.25
N THR A 9 -6.99 38.85 -10.56
CA THR A 9 -7.29 37.58 -11.22
C THR A 9 -5.98 36.94 -11.67
N GLY A 10 -5.26 36.34 -10.72
CA GLY A 10 -4.04 35.59 -11.00
C GLY A 10 -3.99 34.32 -10.16
N ARG A 11 -4.46 33.20 -10.73
CA ARG A 11 -4.13 31.86 -10.22
C ARG A 11 -2.79 31.43 -10.81
N GLU A 12 -1.74 32.20 -10.54
CA GLU A 12 -0.41 31.86 -11.02
C GLU A 12 0.52 31.62 -9.82
N ASN A 13 1.02 30.38 -9.76
CA ASN A 13 2.09 29.88 -8.90
C ASN A 13 1.71 29.24 -7.55
N TRP A 14 0.52 28.63 -7.42
CA TRP A 14 0.36 27.57 -6.40
C TRP A 14 1.13 26.32 -6.85
N HIS A 15 2.38 26.21 -6.39
CA HIS A 15 3.09 24.95 -6.39
C HIS A 15 2.67 24.23 -5.10
N PRO A 16 2.04 23.04 -5.15
CA PRO A 16 1.83 22.27 -3.93
C PRO A 16 3.19 22.14 -3.23
N PRO A 17 3.25 22.27 -1.89
CA PRO A 17 4.50 22.14 -1.16
C PRO A 17 5.21 20.89 -1.64
N LYS A 18 6.53 20.97 -1.87
CA LYS A 18 7.36 19.82 -2.25
C LYS A 18 7.37 18.84 -1.06
N SER A 19 6.28 18.14 -0.82
CA SER A 19 6.10 17.33 0.37
C SER A 19 6.86 16.04 0.20
N ASN A 20 7.91 15.86 0.99
CA ASN A 20 8.34 14.53 1.34
C ASN A 20 7.19 13.91 2.13
N ILE A 21 6.72 12.73 1.72
CA ILE A 21 5.77 11.98 2.51
C ILE A 21 6.41 11.73 3.87
N ASN A 22 5.74 12.16 4.93
CA ASN A 22 6.21 11.89 6.27
C ASN A 22 5.92 10.41 6.61
N ARG A 23 6.88 9.54 6.30
CA ARG A 23 6.78 8.09 6.51
C ARG A 23 6.50 7.74 7.97
N LEU A 24 7.06 8.49 8.92
CA LEU A 24 6.77 8.34 10.34
C LEU A 24 5.30 8.65 10.65
N GLN A 25 4.73 9.69 10.03
CA GLN A 25 3.31 10.00 10.16
C GLN A 25 2.42 8.90 9.57
N ILE A 26 2.82 8.32 8.43
CA ILE A 26 2.11 7.17 7.84
C ILE A 26 2.15 5.97 8.78
N ILE A 27 3.33 5.60 9.30
CA ILE A 27 3.48 4.47 10.24
C ILE A 27 2.63 4.72 11.49
N LYS A 28 2.62 5.95 12.02
CA LYS A 28 1.77 6.32 13.15
C LYS A 28 0.28 6.13 12.84
N LEU A 29 -0.18 6.53 11.66
CA LEU A 29 -1.57 6.33 11.23
C LEU A 29 -1.91 4.85 11.04
N LEU A 30 -1.01 4.07 10.44
CA LEU A 30 -1.17 2.61 10.32
C LEU A 30 -1.34 1.96 11.70
N ASN A 31 -0.54 2.39 12.69
CA ASN A 31 -0.65 1.90 14.06
C ASN A 31 -2.00 2.21 14.71
N LEU A 32 -2.55 3.40 14.45
CA LEU A 32 -3.87 3.78 14.95
C LEU A 32 -4.97 2.95 14.28
N LEU A 33 -4.88 2.76 12.96
CA LEU A 33 -5.84 1.96 12.19
C LEU A 33 -5.81 0.47 12.56
N GLY A 34 -4.64 -0.07 12.90
CA GLY A 34 -4.46 -1.43 13.40
C GLY A 34 -4.85 -1.62 14.88
N SER A 35 -5.32 -0.56 15.55
CA SER A 35 -5.81 -0.58 16.93
C SER A 35 -7.28 -0.19 16.99
N ASP A 36 -7.90 -0.25 18.17
CA ASP A 36 -9.28 0.22 18.38
C ASP A 36 -9.42 1.74 18.58
N ALA A 37 -8.49 2.53 18.00
CA ALA A 37 -8.53 3.99 18.05
C ALA A 37 -9.77 4.58 17.38
N GLU A 38 -10.41 5.53 18.02
CA GLU A 38 -11.60 6.19 17.48
C GLU A 38 -11.32 6.91 16.15
N ILE A 39 -12.32 6.94 15.26
CA ILE A 39 -12.23 7.63 13.97
C ILE A 39 -11.83 9.10 14.17
N ALA A 40 -12.34 9.75 15.22
CA ALA A 40 -12.00 11.13 15.55
C ALA A 40 -10.50 11.32 15.82
N THR A 41 -9.87 10.37 16.53
CA THR A 41 -8.43 10.37 16.79
C THR A 41 -7.62 10.21 15.51
N ILE A 42 -8.06 9.32 14.61
CA ILE A 42 -7.42 9.13 13.30
C ILE A 42 -7.58 10.40 12.45
N ALA A 43 -8.78 11.00 12.42
CA ALA A 43 -9.06 12.23 11.70
C ALA A 43 -8.18 13.39 12.16
N GLU A 44 -7.91 13.49 13.46
CA GLU A 44 -7.01 14.51 14.02
C GLU A 44 -5.57 14.34 13.51
N GLN A 45 -5.08 13.10 13.39
CA GLN A 45 -3.75 12.86 12.84
C GLN A 45 -3.65 13.25 11.37
N PHE A 46 -4.72 13.10 10.58
CA PHE A 46 -4.76 13.64 9.21
C PHE A 46 -4.78 15.18 9.20
N ARG A 47 -5.46 15.84 10.15
CA ARG A 47 -5.50 17.31 10.22
C ARG A 47 -4.13 17.94 10.48
N HIS A 48 -3.24 17.25 11.18
CA HIS A 48 -1.85 17.69 11.39
C HIS A 48 -0.95 17.55 10.14
N ASP A 49 -1.39 16.82 9.11
CA ASP A 49 -0.68 16.68 7.83
C ASP A 49 -1.60 17.08 6.66
N PRO A 50 -1.64 18.39 6.31
CA PRO A 50 -2.49 18.90 5.25
C PRO A 50 -2.26 18.23 3.89
N VAL A 51 -1.04 17.75 3.63
CA VAL A 51 -0.70 17.07 2.37
C VAL A 51 -1.35 15.69 2.36
N LEU A 52 -1.18 14.91 3.43
CA LEU A 52 -1.75 13.58 3.52
C LEU A 52 -3.29 13.64 3.53
N ALA A 53 -3.86 14.62 4.24
CA ALA A 53 -5.30 14.89 4.22
C ALA A 53 -5.79 15.21 2.79
N PHE A 54 -5.07 16.08 2.07
CA PHE A 54 -5.41 16.40 0.68
C PHE A 54 -5.31 15.18 -0.23
N LYS A 55 -4.25 14.36 -0.11
CA LYS A 55 -4.10 13.12 -0.89
C LYS A 55 -5.27 12.16 -0.64
N LEU A 56 -5.68 11.96 0.62
CA LEU A 56 -6.82 11.10 0.94
C LEU A 56 -8.12 11.62 0.33
N LEU A 57 -8.39 12.92 0.46
CA LEU A 57 -9.58 13.55 -0.13
C LEU A 57 -9.54 13.49 -1.66
N ARG A 58 -8.37 13.60 -2.30
CA ARG A 58 -8.22 13.43 -3.75
C ARG A 58 -8.47 11.99 -4.18
N TYR A 59 -7.94 11.02 -3.43
CA TYR A 59 -8.15 9.60 -3.66
C TYR A 59 -9.63 9.22 -3.59
N ILE A 60 -10.32 9.61 -2.51
CA ILE A 60 -11.74 9.27 -2.32
C ILE A 60 -12.65 9.96 -3.35
N ASN A 61 -12.26 11.13 -3.84
CA ASN A 61 -13.00 11.86 -4.88
C ASN A 61 -12.56 11.51 -6.31
N SER A 62 -11.68 10.53 -6.49
CA SER A 62 -11.26 10.08 -7.81
C SER A 62 -12.40 9.36 -8.55
N ALA A 63 -12.36 9.37 -9.88
CA ALA A 63 -13.35 8.70 -10.72
C ALA A 63 -13.50 7.19 -10.38
N ALA A 64 -12.42 6.56 -9.91
CA ALA A 64 -12.41 5.16 -9.49
C ALA A 64 -13.36 4.87 -8.31
N MET A 65 -13.69 5.86 -7.49
CA MET A 65 -14.58 5.70 -6.34
C MET A 65 -16.06 5.89 -6.66
N GLY A 66 -16.39 6.42 -7.85
CA GLY A 66 -17.78 6.48 -8.35
C GLY A 66 -18.76 7.28 -7.48
N LEU A 67 -18.27 8.22 -6.67
CA LEU A 67 -19.12 8.98 -5.74
C LEU A 67 -19.98 10.03 -6.46
N ARG A 68 -21.27 10.09 -6.10
CA ARG A 68 -22.22 11.08 -6.65
C ARG A 68 -22.00 12.50 -6.14
N SER A 69 -21.38 12.64 -4.97
CA SER A 69 -21.11 13.95 -4.35
C SER A 69 -19.72 13.95 -3.74
N PRO A 70 -18.95 15.03 -3.89
CA PRO A 70 -17.60 15.10 -3.38
C PRO A 70 -17.60 15.06 -1.84
N VAL A 71 -16.65 14.31 -1.28
CA VAL A 71 -16.36 14.25 0.15
C VAL A 71 -15.39 15.37 0.49
N VAL A 72 -15.79 16.24 1.41
CA VAL A 72 -15.01 17.42 1.84
C VAL A 72 -14.55 17.34 3.30
N SER A 73 -15.06 16.39 4.07
CA SER A 73 -14.73 16.23 5.50
C SER A 73 -13.95 14.95 5.76
N MET A 74 -12.91 15.04 6.59
CA MET A 74 -12.06 13.92 6.95
C MET A 74 -12.84 12.79 7.61
N ASP A 75 -13.69 13.09 8.58
CA ASP A 75 -14.49 12.09 9.32
C ASP A 75 -15.38 11.28 8.38
N LYS A 76 -16.07 11.95 7.45
CA LYS A 76 -16.87 11.26 6.41
C LYS A 76 -16.00 10.41 5.47
N ALA A 77 -14.80 10.88 5.12
CA ALA A 77 -13.89 10.11 4.28
C ALA A 77 -13.47 8.82 4.99
N LEU A 78 -13.12 8.90 6.27
CA LEU A 78 -12.72 7.75 7.07
C LEU A 78 -13.88 6.75 7.27
N ILE A 79 -15.10 7.24 7.54
CA ILE A 79 -16.30 6.40 7.67
C ILE A 79 -16.62 5.69 6.34
N LEU A 80 -16.56 6.42 5.23
CA LEU A 80 -16.96 5.89 3.92
C LEU A 80 -15.95 4.86 3.38
N LEU A 81 -14.65 5.09 3.58
CA LEU A 81 -13.61 4.14 3.17
C LEU A 81 -13.55 2.93 4.11
N GLY A 82 -13.71 3.15 5.40
CA GLY A 82 -13.45 2.13 6.41
C GLY A 82 -11.96 1.88 6.65
N ARG A 83 -11.65 1.30 7.81
CA ARG A 83 -10.28 1.17 8.33
C ARG A 83 -9.35 0.39 7.40
N GLU A 84 -9.82 -0.74 6.87
CA GLU A 84 -9.02 -1.64 6.03
C GLU A 84 -8.55 -0.95 4.74
N LYS A 85 -9.45 -0.24 4.05
CA LYS A 85 -9.11 0.50 2.82
C LYS A 85 -8.14 1.65 3.08
N ILE A 86 -8.30 2.36 4.20
CA ILE A 86 -7.36 3.43 4.58
C ILE A 86 -6.00 2.84 4.91
N TYR A 87 -5.95 1.71 5.63
CA TYR A 87 -4.72 1.02 5.95
C TYR A 87 -3.97 0.61 4.68
N ARG A 88 -4.68 0.00 3.73
CA ARG A 88 -4.13 -0.36 2.42
C ARG A 88 -3.62 0.85 1.65
N TRP A 89 -4.40 1.92 1.58
CA TRP A 89 -4.00 3.15 0.90
C TRP A 89 -2.76 3.81 1.53
N LEU A 90 -2.69 3.89 2.86
CA LEU A 90 -1.50 4.37 3.57
C LEU A 90 -0.27 3.48 3.34
N SER A 91 -0.47 2.16 3.27
CA SER A 91 0.59 1.20 2.97
C SER A 91 1.17 1.43 1.58
N LEU A 92 0.33 1.71 0.57
CA LEU A 92 0.76 2.10 -0.77
C LEU A 92 1.58 3.40 -0.77
N LEU A 93 1.17 4.38 0.04
CA LEU A 93 1.90 5.66 0.15
C LEU A 93 3.30 5.51 0.76
N LEU A 94 3.61 4.42 1.48
CA LEU A 94 4.99 4.12 1.88
C LEU A 94 5.89 3.83 0.67
N PHE A 95 5.35 3.52 -0.50
CA PHE A 95 6.11 3.26 -1.72
C PHE A 95 6.05 4.44 -2.70
N ASP A 96 5.44 5.56 -2.30
CA ASP A 96 5.34 6.77 -3.14
C ASP A 96 6.61 7.63 -3.01
N PHE A 97 7.41 7.65 -4.07
CA PHE A 97 8.63 8.44 -4.18
C PHE A 97 8.48 9.52 -5.23
N LYS A 98 8.90 10.75 -4.89
CA LYS A 98 8.80 11.90 -5.78
C LYS A 98 9.78 11.85 -6.96
N ALA A 99 10.93 11.21 -6.78
CA ALA A 99 11.96 11.04 -7.80
C ALA A 99 12.79 9.78 -7.49
N PRO A 100 12.18 8.58 -7.60
CA PRO A 100 12.90 7.35 -7.29
C PRO A 100 14.02 7.14 -8.30
N GLY A 101 15.17 6.70 -7.80
CA GLY A 101 16.26 6.16 -8.60
C GLY A 101 15.86 4.82 -9.22
N HIS A 102 16.82 4.17 -9.89
CA HIS A 102 16.54 2.90 -10.56
C HIS A 102 16.18 1.79 -9.56
N GLU A 103 16.93 1.68 -8.48
CA GLU A 103 16.74 0.66 -7.46
C GLU A 103 15.39 0.78 -6.76
N GLU A 104 14.99 2.00 -6.35
CA GLU A 104 13.70 2.20 -5.68
C GLU A 104 12.52 1.88 -6.61
N ARG A 105 12.65 2.14 -7.92
CA ARG A 105 11.62 1.76 -8.91
C ARG A 105 11.47 0.26 -9.00
N VAL A 106 12.60 -0.46 -9.15
CA VAL A 106 12.60 -1.93 -9.27
C VAL A 106 12.02 -2.57 -8.02
N LEU A 107 12.45 -2.12 -6.82
CA LEU A 107 11.93 -2.62 -5.55
C LEU A 107 10.43 -2.31 -5.38
N THR A 108 9.98 -1.12 -5.79
CA THR A 108 8.57 -0.73 -5.73
C THR A 108 7.71 -1.59 -6.66
N GLU A 109 8.15 -1.81 -7.91
CA GLU A 109 7.46 -2.66 -8.86
C GLU A 109 7.39 -4.11 -8.39
N GLN A 110 8.49 -4.63 -7.82
CA GLN A 110 8.53 -5.97 -7.25
C GLN A 110 7.59 -6.10 -6.04
N ALA A 111 7.58 -5.13 -5.13
CA ALA A 111 6.71 -5.14 -3.96
C ALA A 111 5.22 -5.08 -4.35
N LEU A 112 4.88 -4.23 -5.32
CA LEU A 112 3.53 -4.13 -5.88
C LEU A 112 3.11 -5.44 -6.57
N SER A 113 4.00 -6.02 -7.38
CA SER A 113 3.75 -7.30 -8.05
C SER A 113 3.48 -8.40 -7.02
N ARG A 114 4.33 -8.51 -5.99
CA ARG A 114 4.18 -9.49 -4.92
C ARG A 114 2.88 -9.32 -4.15
N ALA A 115 2.53 -8.07 -3.81
CA ALA A 115 1.28 -7.74 -3.12
C ALA A 115 0.05 -8.17 -3.94
N HIS A 116 0.02 -7.83 -5.23
CA HIS A 116 -1.07 -8.20 -6.12
C HIS A 116 -1.10 -9.70 -6.44
N PHE A 117 0.05 -10.36 -6.55
CA PHE A 117 0.12 -11.80 -6.72
C PHE A 117 -0.53 -12.54 -5.54
N LEU A 118 -0.16 -12.15 -4.32
CA LEU A 118 -0.72 -12.74 -3.11
C LEU A 118 -2.22 -12.47 -2.97
N GLU A 119 -2.69 -11.25 -3.24
CA GLU A 119 -4.12 -10.94 -3.10
C GLU A 119 -4.99 -11.69 -4.11
N ASN A 120 -4.49 -11.94 -5.33
CA ASN A 120 -5.25 -12.68 -6.35
C ASN A 120 -5.37 -14.17 -6.02
N LEU A 121 -4.44 -14.72 -5.25
CA LEU A 121 -4.46 -16.11 -4.79
C LEU A 121 -5.19 -16.30 -3.46
N ALA A 122 -5.73 -15.23 -2.87
CA ALA A 122 -6.44 -15.30 -1.60
C ALA A 122 -7.60 -16.31 -1.66
N GLY A 123 -7.66 -17.21 -0.68
CA GLY A 123 -8.69 -18.25 -0.56
C GLY A 123 -8.61 -19.39 -1.58
N GLN A 124 -7.59 -19.41 -2.44
CA GLN A 124 -7.33 -20.53 -3.35
C GLN A 124 -6.45 -21.58 -2.67
N GLY A 125 -6.73 -22.87 -2.91
CA GLY A 125 -5.97 -23.95 -2.28
C GLY A 125 -5.97 -23.83 -0.75
N SER A 126 -4.77 -23.78 -0.16
CA SER A 126 -4.55 -23.56 1.29
C SER A 126 -4.14 -22.12 1.64
N MET A 127 -4.28 -21.18 0.69
CA MET A 127 -3.95 -19.77 0.91
C MET A 127 -4.94 -19.11 1.89
N PRO A 128 -4.47 -18.17 2.75
CA PRO A 128 -5.37 -17.34 3.55
C PRO A 128 -6.43 -16.63 2.69
N ALA A 129 -7.63 -16.44 3.22
CA ALA A 129 -8.72 -15.76 2.51
C ALA A 129 -8.69 -14.22 2.66
N GLN A 130 -7.89 -13.70 3.59
CA GLN A 130 -7.82 -12.26 3.88
C GLN A 130 -6.97 -11.53 2.83
N THR A 131 -7.63 -11.07 1.76
CA THR A 131 -7.03 -10.37 0.62
C THR A 131 -6.14 -9.20 1.03
N ASP A 132 -6.64 -8.29 1.89
CA ASP A 132 -5.88 -7.11 2.30
C ASP A 132 -4.64 -7.48 3.13
N ALA A 133 -4.73 -8.50 3.99
CA ALA A 133 -3.59 -8.97 4.75
C ALA A 133 -2.51 -9.59 3.84
N LEU A 134 -2.91 -10.33 2.81
CA LEU A 134 -2.00 -10.89 1.80
C LEU A 134 -1.36 -9.81 0.93
N PHE A 135 -2.12 -8.78 0.57
CA PHE A 135 -1.59 -7.62 -0.13
C PHE A 135 -0.53 -6.88 0.71
N ILE A 136 -0.86 -6.56 1.96
CA ILE A 136 0.05 -5.88 2.89
C ILE A 136 1.31 -6.73 3.11
N LEU A 137 1.17 -8.05 3.25
CA LEU A 137 2.30 -8.98 3.38
C LEU A 137 3.26 -8.87 2.19
N GLY A 138 2.75 -8.95 0.96
CA GLY A 138 3.58 -8.85 -0.24
C GLY A 138 4.26 -7.49 -0.33
N LEU A 139 3.53 -6.42 -0.05
CA LEU A 139 4.04 -5.05 -0.10
C LEU A 139 5.14 -4.81 0.95
N PHE A 140 4.89 -5.17 2.21
CA PHE A 140 5.84 -4.94 3.31
C PHE A 140 7.09 -5.81 3.23
N SER A 141 7.06 -6.92 2.48
CA SER A 141 8.19 -7.85 2.39
C SER A 141 9.47 -7.30 1.71
N LEU A 142 9.39 -6.11 1.11
CA LEU A 142 10.54 -5.39 0.55
C LEU A 142 10.69 -3.97 1.14
N LEU A 143 9.88 -3.63 2.14
CA LEU A 143 9.90 -2.29 2.72
C LEU A 143 11.17 -2.02 3.51
N ASP A 144 11.77 -3.04 4.13
CA ASP A 144 13.03 -2.93 4.86
C ASP A 144 14.19 -2.53 3.94
N GLN A 145 14.32 -3.18 2.79
CA GLN A 145 15.28 -2.85 1.74
C GLN A 145 15.08 -1.41 1.24
N LEU A 146 13.83 -1.06 0.96
CA LEU A 146 13.48 0.28 0.48
C LEU A 146 13.76 1.38 1.51
N MET A 147 13.67 1.05 2.80
CA MET A 147 13.91 1.98 3.91
C MET A 147 15.37 2.01 4.37
N GLY A 148 16.21 1.08 3.90
CA GLY A 148 17.60 0.94 4.36
C GLY A 148 17.73 0.54 5.83
N GLN A 149 16.77 -0.23 6.35
CA GLN A 149 16.71 -0.70 7.75
C GLN A 149 16.51 -2.23 7.76
N THR A 150 16.69 -2.87 8.92
CA THR A 150 16.29 -4.28 9.06
C THR A 150 14.77 -4.41 9.18
N MET A 151 14.22 -5.53 8.71
CA MET A 151 12.78 -5.83 8.89
C MET A 151 12.37 -5.80 10.37
N ALA A 152 13.24 -6.26 11.28
CA ALA A 152 12.97 -6.22 12.71
C ALA A 152 12.78 -4.79 13.24
N GLU A 153 13.66 -3.85 12.87
CA GLU A 153 13.54 -2.43 13.25
C GLU A 153 12.27 -1.78 12.69
N LEU A 154 11.86 -2.19 11.49
CA LEU A 154 10.66 -1.70 10.86
C LEU A 154 9.39 -2.19 11.59
N LEU A 155 9.35 -3.46 11.97
CA LEU A 155 8.20 -4.07 12.63
C LEU A 155 8.04 -3.63 14.09
N VAL A 156 9.10 -3.16 14.75
CA VAL A 156 8.98 -2.46 16.04
C VAL A 156 8.16 -1.18 15.91
N GLN A 157 8.27 -0.50 14.77
CA GLN A 157 7.59 0.78 14.53
C GLN A 157 6.18 0.57 13.97
N ALA A 158 5.98 -0.45 13.13
CA ALA A 158 4.70 -0.71 12.44
C ALA A 158 3.91 -1.88 13.08
N LYS A 159 2.75 -1.57 13.65
CA LYS A 159 1.77 -2.53 14.13
C LYS A 159 1.01 -3.14 12.96
N LEU A 160 1.56 -4.22 12.44
CA LEU A 160 0.91 -5.04 11.42
C LEU A 160 -0.05 -6.05 12.09
N PRO A 161 -1.06 -6.56 11.35
CA PRO A 161 -1.80 -7.73 11.77
C PRO A 161 -0.83 -8.87 12.13
N LYS A 162 -1.09 -9.57 13.25
CA LYS A 162 -0.18 -10.59 13.80
C LYS A 162 0.31 -11.59 12.75
N ALA A 163 -0.60 -12.10 11.92
CA ALA A 163 -0.26 -13.09 10.89
C ALA A 163 0.72 -12.55 9.82
N VAL A 164 0.61 -11.26 9.48
CA VAL A 164 1.52 -10.59 8.54
C VAL A 164 2.89 -10.37 9.21
N HIS A 165 2.89 -9.85 10.44
CA HIS A 165 4.10 -9.67 11.24
C HIS A 165 4.88 -10.99 11.36
N ASP A 166 4.20 -12.06 11.78
CA ASP A 166 4.79 -13.38 12.00
C ASP A 166 5.44 -13.94 10.73
N ALA A 167 4.77 -13.82 9.58
CA ALA A 167 5.33 -14.26 8.30
C ALA A 167 6.58 -13.46 7.88
N LEU A 168 6.59 -12.15 8.13
CA LEU A 168 7.74 -11.28 7.81
C LEU A 168 8.96 -11.57 8.69
N VAL A 169 8.77 -11.94 9.96
CA VAL A 169 9.87 -12.39 10.84
C VAL A 169 10.24 -13.87 10.65
N GLY A 170 9.60 -14.57 9.72
CA GLY A 170 9.96 -15.95 9.36
C GLY A 170 9.31 -17.04 10.23
N GLN A 171 8.32 -16.71 11.05
CA GLN A 171 7.52 -17.73 11.72
C GLN A 171 6.74 -18.54 10.69
N GLN A 172 6.68 -19.85 10.89
CA GLN A 172 6.00 -20.77 9.99
C GLN A 172 4.48 -20.58 10.05
N GLY A 173 3.80 -20.78 8.92
CA GLY A 173 2.35 -20.67 8.83
C GLY A 173 1.87 -20.35 7.41
N PRO A 174 0.54 -20.29 7.18
CA PRO A 174 -0.02 -20.13 5.85
C PRO A 174 0.38 -18.80 5.19
N TYR A 175 0.52 -17.72 5.97
CA TYR A 175 1.05 -16.44 5.46
C TYR A 175 2.53 -16.52 5.10
N ARG A 176 3.34 -17.31 5.82
CA ARG A 176 4.74 -17.53 5.46
C ARG A 176 4.87 -18.35 4.19
N ASN A 177 4.07 -19.40 4.05
CA ASN A 177 4.02 -20.21 2.82
C ASN A 177 3.62 -19.36 1.62
N ALA A 178 2.59 -18.52 1.79
CA ALA A 178 2.17 -17.56 0.78
C ALA A 178 3.34 -16.64 0.36
N LEU A 179 4.03 -16.03 1.32
CA LEU A 179 5.18 -15.17 1.03
C LEU A 179 6.31 -15.93 0.30
N LEU A 180 6.63 -17.14 0.72
CA LEU A 180 7.65 -17.97 0.08
C LEU A 180 7.27 -18.36 -1.35
N LEU A 181 6.00 -18.67 -1.61
CA LEU A 181 5.50 -18.90 -2.96
C LEU A 181 5.71 -17.66 -3.85
N ALA A 182 5.39 -16.47 -3.34
CA ALA A 182 5.57 -15.24 -4.12
C ALA A 182 7.06 -14.96 -4.42
N ILE A 183 7.96 -15.23 -3.46
CA ILE A 183 9.41 -15.14 -3.66
C ILE A 183 9.89 -16.17 -4.71
N ALA A 184 9.43 -17.43 -4.60
CA ALA A 184 9.80 -18.48 -5.55
C ALA A 184 9.31 -18.18 -6.98
N ALA A 185 8.14 -17.55 -7.11
CA ALA A 185 7.55 -17.16 -8.39
C ALA A 185 8.33 -16.05 -9.12
N GLU A 186 9.13 -15.27 -8.41
CA GLU A 186 10.04 -14.26 -8.97
C GLU A 186 11.43 -14.84 -9.31
N GLY A 187 11.74 -16.04 -8.81
CA GLY A 187 13.01 -16.72 -9.00
C GLY A 187 13.15 -17.42 -10.35
N GLN A 188 14.31 -18.04 -10.56
CA GLN A 188 14.64 -18.79 -11.79
C GLN A 188 14.60 -20.31 -11.59
N SER A 189 14.11 -20.81 -10.45
CA SER A 189 14.08 -22.23 -10.11
C SER A 189 12.67 -22.81 -10.25
N PRO A 190 12.35 -23.53 -11.34
CA PRO A 190 11.04 -24.16 -11.51
C PRO A 190 10.75 -25.18 -10.40
N THR A 191 11.77 -25.89 -9.93
CA THR A 191 11.63 -26.88 -8.85
C THR A 191 11.19 -26.24 -7.54
N ASP A 192 11.73 -25.07 -7.18
CA ASP A 192 11.33 -24.36 -5.97
C ASP A 192 9.89 -23.83 -6.10
N LEU A 193 9.55 -23.27 -7.26
CA LEU A 193 8.19 -22.81 -7.55
C LEU A 193 7.16 -23.94 -7.40
N GLU A 194 7.42 -25.12 -7.98
CA GLU A 194 6.55 -26.28 -7.86
C GLU A 194 6.39 -26.74 -6.41
N GLN A 195 7.49 -26.75 -5.63
CA GLN A 195 7.45 -27.12 -4.22
C GLN A 195 6.61 -26.13 -3.39
N GLN A 196 6.83 -24.81 -3.54
CA GLN A 196 6.06 -23.82 -2.81
C GLN A 196 4.58 -23.79 -3.24
N ALA A 197 4.30 -24.00 -4.53
CA ALA A 197 2.94 -24.07 -5.05
C ALA A 197 2.18 -25.26 -4.44
N ALA A 198 2.83 -26.42 -4.36
CA ALA A 198 2.27 -27.61 -3.72
C ALA A 198 1.97 -27.40 -2.23
N LEU A 199 2.87 -26.71 -1.48
CA LEU A 199 2.64 -26.34 -0.07
C LEU A 199 1.45 -25.39 0.11
N CYS A 200 1.11 -24.63 -0.92
CA CYS A 200 -0.07 -23.75 -0.93
C CYS A 200 -1.31 -24.44 -1.53
N GLY A 201 -1.22 -25.70 -1.97
CA GLY A 201 -2.31 -26.42 -2.61
C GLY A 201 -2.72 -25.82 -3.96
N LEU A 202 -1.76 -25.26 -4.70
CA LEU A 202 -1.95 -24.64 -6.01
C LEU A 202 -1.18 -25.41 -7.09
N ASP A 203 -1.68 -25.34 -8.33
CA ASP A 203 -0.95 -25.85 -9.47
C ASP A 203 -0.04 -24.78 -10.11
N ALA A 204 0.98 -25.22 -10.85
CA ALA A 204 1.98 -24.33 -11.45
C ALA A 204 1.39 -23.41 -12.54
N LEU A 205 0.30 -23.83 -13.20
CA LEU A 205 -0.35 -23.03 -14.25
C LEU A 205 -1.11 -21.85 -13.63
N GLN A 206 -1.88 -22.10 -12.57
CA GLN A 206 -2.57 -21.07 -11.78
C GLN A 206 -1.57 -20.02 -11.28
N VAL A 207 -0.44 -20.47 -10.73
CA VAL A 207 0.62 -19.59 -10.24
C VAL A 207 1.20 -18.75 -11.39
N SER A 208 1.58 -19.38 -12.50
CA SER A 208 2.18 -18.69 -13.66
C SER A 208 1.24 -17.63 -14.26
N GLN A 209 -0.05 -17.95 -14.39
CA GLN A 209 -1.05 -16.99 -14.88
C GLN A 209 -1.20 -15.79 -13.93
N CYS A 210 -1.17 -16.05 -12.62
CA CYS A 210 -1.24 -14.99 -11.61
C CYS A 210 0.00 -14.08 -11.65
N VAL A 211 1.20 -14.64 -11.86
CA VAL A 211 2.45 -13.87 -12.00
C VAL A 211 2.35 -12.89 -13.15
N VAL A 212 1.97 -13.35 -14.34
CA VAL A 212 1.86 -12.48 -15.54
C VAL A 212 0.87 -11.34 -15.31
N LYS A 213 -0.30 -11.65 -14.74
CA LYS A 213 -1.32 -10.65 -14.39
C LYS A 213 -0.77 -9.61 -13.40
N SER A 214 0.02 -10.05 -12.43
CA SER A 214 0.54 -9.19 -11.36
C SER A 214 1.67 -8.29 -11.80
N LEU A 215 2.57 -8.78 -12.65
CA LEU A 215 3.61 -7.96 -13.27
C LEU A 215 3.01 -6.86 -14.15
N ALA A 216 2.02 -7.21 -14.98
CA ALA A 216 1.33 -6.23 -15.83
C ALA A 216 0.63 -5.14 -14.99
N TRP A 217 -0.04 -5.53 -13.91
CA TRP A 217 -0.69 -4.60 -12.99
C TRP A 217 0.31 -3.68 -12.28
N ALA A 218 1.40 -4.25 -11.75
CA ALA A 218 2.41 -3.49 -11.02
C ALA A 218 3.07 -2.43 -11.91
N HIS A 219 3.38 -2.80 -13.15
CA HIS A 219 3.92 -1.88 -14.15
C HIS A 219 2.94 -0.72 -14.44
N GLN A 220 1.65 -1.02 -14.62
CA GLN A 220 0.64 0.01 -14.85
C GLN A 220 0.52 0.99 -13.68
N ILE A 221 0.54 0.50 -12.43
CA ILE A 221 0.47 1.37 -11.25
C ILE A 221 1.74 2.19 -11.06
N SER A 222 2.92 1.59 -11.25
CA SER A 222 4.21 2.29 -11.16
C SER A 222 4.26 3.51 -12.08
N LEU A 223 3.73 3.39 -13.31
CA LEU A 223 3.65 4.48 -14.27
C LEU A 223 2.68 5.61 -13.87
N LEU A 224 1.59 5.28 -13.18
CA LEU A 224 0.57 6.26 -12.76
C LEU A 224 0.92 6.97 -11.45
N GLY A 225 1.92 6.45 -10.72
CA GLY A 225 2.22 6.82 -9.35
C GLY A 225 1.20 6.21 -8.37
N ALA A 226 1.62 6.00 -7.11
CA ALA A 226 0.69 5.55 -6.08
C ALA A 226 -0.48 6.56 -5.92
N PRO A 227 -1.72 6.07 -5.66
CA PRO A 227 -2.93 6.90 -5.61
C PRO A 227 -2.91 8.05 -4.59
#